data_AF-A0A9W7I5A5-F1
#
_entry.id   AF-A0A9W7I5A5-F1
#
_cell.length_a   1.000
_cell.length_b   1.000
_cell.length_c   1.000
_cell.angle_alpha   90.00
_cell.angle_beta   90.00
_cell.angle_gamma   90.00
#
_symmetry.space_group_name_H-M   'P 1'
#
loop_
_entity.id
_entity.type
_entity.pdbx_description
1 polymer ?
#
loop_
_entity_poly.entity_id
_entity_poly.type
_entity_poly.pdbx_seq_one_letter_code
_entity_poly.pdbx_strand_id
1 'polypeptide(L)'
;MVAPLSAWPWENLGIFKYLLIGPLAGKVVHSWVYEGTIKDLWCLHILLICVLRGVVHQIWSSYCNMLFLTRNRRIVQQGVDFKQIDTEWDWDNFIILQALLASMACLIFPSLDGLPLWNTKGFITLLVLHVAVSEPLYYSAHRFLHESYLFTHYHSLHHSSPVPHPFTAGHATFLEHLILCVVIGIPMVGSILMGYGSIAMIYGYVSMFDFLRCLGHSNVEVVPHEIFNKLPLLRYLLYTPTYHSLHHTEMGTNFCLFMPLFDAVGNTLNRNSWQLHEKISSDSAKNGRVPNFVFLAHGVDITSSMHVPFVFRSFSSIPFSTRVFLLPQWPLAFVVMLVMWAWSKTFLLTFYNLRGYLHQTWVVPRFGFQYFLPFAKEGINKRIEEAILRADRIGVKVISLAALNKNEALNGGGTLFVEKHPELKVRVVHGNTLTAAVILNDIPKDVEEVFLTGATSKLGRAIALYLCRRRVRVLMLTLSTERFQKIQREAPVDCQHYLVQVTKYQAAQNCKTWIVGKWITPREQSWAPSGTHFHQFVVPPILAFRRDCTYGDLAAMRLPDDVEGLGSCEYTMERGVVHACHAGGVVHQLEGWTHHEVGAIDVDRIDLVWEAAMKHGLRPVSSA
;
A
#
# COMPACT_ATOMS: atom_id res chain seq x y z
N MET A 1 29.40 16.61 -13.21
CA MET A 1 28.62 17.82 -12.85
C MET A 1 27.17 17.54 -13.19
N VAL A 2 26.24 17.84 -12.29
CA VAL A 2 24.79 17.71 -12.55
C VAL A 2 24.39 18.71 -13.64
N ALA A 3 23.51 18.31 -14.57
CA ALA A 3 23.09 19.19 -15.66
C ALA A 3 22.31 20.41 -15.11
N PRO A 4 22.47 21.61 -15.70
CA PRO A 4 21.76 22.79 -15.23
C PRO A 4 20.24 22.57 -15.34
N LEU A 5 19.46 22.99 -14.35
CA LEU A 5 17.99 22.82 -14.31
C LEU A 5 17.49 21.37 -14.25
N SER A 6 18.33 20.37 -13.99
CA SER A 6 17.84 19.00 -13.77
C SER A 6 17.25 18.83 -12.37
N ALA A 7 17.86 19.45 -11.35
CA ALA A 7 17.44 19.42 -9.95
C ALA A 7 16.46 20.54 -9.60
N TRP A 8 15.65 20.33 -8.55
CA TRP A 8 14.69 21.33 -8.06
C TRP A 8 15.38 22.39 -7.20
N PRO A 9 15.06 23.70 -7.35
CA PRO A 9 15.72 24.76 -6.57
C PRO A 9 15.58 24.63 -5.04
N TRP A 10 14.55 23.92 -4.58
CA TRP A 10 14.24 23.71 -3.17
C TRP A 10 14.37 22.25 -2.71
N GLU A 11 15.08 21.42 -3.46
CA GLU A 11 15.28 19.99 -3.12
C GLU A 11 15.82 19.81 -1.68
N ASN A 12 16.75 20.66 -1.26
CA ASN A 12 17.34 20.65 0.08
C ASN A 12 16.36 21.03 1.21
N LEU A 13 15.17 21.55 0.90
CA LEU A 13 14.18 21.91 1.93
C LEU A 13 13.40 20.71 2.46
N GLY A 14 13.37 19.59 1.73
CA GLY A 14 12.54 18.43 2.08
C GLY A 14 11.10 18.85 2.38
N ILE A 15 10.56 18.47 3.54
CA ILE A 15 9.20 18.84 3.96
C ILE A 15 9.01 20.36 4.14
N PHE A 16 10.06 21.15 4.35
CA PHE A 16 9.96 22.59 4.50
C PHE A 16 9.68 23.33 3.18
N LYS A 17 9.69 22.64 2.03
CA LYS A 17 9.31 23.22 0.73
C LYS A 17 7.91 23.86 0.74
N TYR A 18 6.99 23.36 1.57
CA TYR A 18 5.65 23.92 1.71
C TYR A 18 5.64 25.33 2.34
N LEU A 19 6.74 25.78 2.96
CA LEU A 19 6.86 27.16 3.42
C LEU A 19 6.91 28.16 2.25
N LEU A 20 7.27 27.73 1.04
CA LEU A 20 7.32 28.58 -0.16
C LEU A 20 5.93 29.14 -0.54
N ILE A 21 4.85 28.40 -0.25
CA ILE A 21 3.48 28.88 -0.43
C ILE A 21 2.91 29.58 0.81
N GLY A 22 3.66 29.59 1.92
CA GLY A 22 3.29 30.21 3.19
C GLY A 22 2.92 31.69 3.08
N PRO A 23 3.64 32.53 2.31
CA PRO A 23 3.27 33.94 2.13
C PRO A 23 1.86 34.15 1.56
N LEU A 24 1.41 33.28 0.64
CA LEU A 24 0.05 33.33 0.09
C LEU A 24 -0.99 33.07 1.17
N ALA A 25 -0.78 32.02 1.96
CA ALA A 25 -1.66 31.69 3.08
C ALA A 25 -1.66 32.78 4.16
N GLY A 26 -0.48 33.32 4.47
CA GLY A 26 -0.32 34.43 5.41
C GLY A 26 -1.10 35.68 4.99
N LYS A 27 -1.05 36.04 3.70
CA LYS A 27 -1.81 37.20 3.17
C LYS A 27 -3.32 36.99 3.27
N VAL A 28 -3.82 35.79 2.92
CA VAL A 28 -5.25 35.45 3.05
C VAL A 28 -5.71 35.52 4.50
N VAL A 29 -4.96 34.90 5.43
CA VAL A 29 -5.29 34.91 6.86
C VAL A 29 -5.24 36.32 7.42
N HIS A 30 -4.21 37.11 7.07
CA HIS A 30 -4.08 38.49 7.52
C HIS A 30 -5.28 39.34 7.09
N SER A 31 -5.64 39.33 5.80
CA SER A 31 -6.80 40.07 5.30
C SER A 31 -8.11 39.63 5.95
N TRP A 32 -8.30 38.32 6.13
CA TRP A 32 -9.50 37.80 6.78
C TRP A 32 -9.62 38.23 8.25
N VAL A 33 -8.54 38.11 9.02
CA VAL A 33 -8.54 38.36 10.48
C VAL A 33 -8.50 39.86 10.80
N TYR A 34 -7.65 40.64 10.14
CA TYR A 34 -7.39 42.03 10.50
C TYR A 34 -8.15 43.04 9.64
N GLU A 35 -8.56 42.68 8.43
CA GLU A 35 -9.25 43.59 7.51
C GLU A 35 -10.73 43.24 7.30
N GLY A 36 -11.22 42.15 7.92
CA GLY A 36 -12.60 41.69 7.88
C GLY A 36 -13.11 41.23 6.51
N THR A 37 -12.27 41.33 5.46
CA THR A 37 -12.58 40.96 4.07
C THR A 37 -11.31 40.47 3.38
N ILE A 38 -11.42 39.49 2.48
CA ILE A 38 -10.27 39.00 1.70
C ILE A 38 -10.02 39.98 0.55
N LYS A 39 -9.05 40.88 0.70
CA LYS A 39 -8.74 41.89 -0.32
C LYS A 39 -8.01 41.31 -1.53
N ASP A 40 -7.13 40.33 -1.33
CA ASP A 40 -6.42 39.63 -2.40
C ASP A 40 -7.05 38.26 -2.66
N LEU A 41 -8.10 38.26 -3.49
CA LEU A 41 -8.83 37.04 -3.87
C LEU A 41 -7.94 36.04 -4.62
N TRP A 42 -6.93 36.52 -5.36
CA TRP A 42 -6.06 35.65 -6.15
C TRP A 42 -5.13 34.80 -5.29
N CYS A 43 -4.65 35.32 -4.16
CA CYS A 43 -3.92 34.50 -3.19
C CYS A 43 -4.77 33.30 -2.71
N LEU A 44 -6.06 33.51 -2.45
CA LEU A 44 -6.99 32.42 -2.11
C LEU A 44 -7.21 31.48 -3.30
N HIS A 45 -7.45 32.01 -4.50
CA HIS A 45 -7.66 31.19 -5.70
C HIS A 45 -6.47 30.28 -6.01
N ILE A 46 -5.23 30.80 -5.92
CA ILE A 46 -4.01 30.01 -6.12
C ILE A 46 -3.95 28.84 -5.12
N LEU A 47 -4.20 29.10 -3.83
CA LEU A 47 -4.21 28.04 -2.81
C LEU A 47 -5.30 27.00 -3.08
N LEU A 48 -6.51 27.43 -3.46
CA LEU A 48 -7.60 26.52 -3.83
C LEU A 48 -7.25 25.68 -5.06
N ILE A 49 -6.61 26.26 -6.07
CA ILE A 49 -6.13 25.52 -7.25
C ILE A 49 -5.07 24.50 -6.83
N CYS A 50 -4.09 24.87 -5.99
CA CYS A 50 -3.09 23.92 -5.48
C CYS A 50 -3.74 22.71 -4.80
N VAL A 51 -4.71 22.95 -3.92
CA VAL A 51 -5.46 21.87 -3.25
C VAL A 51 -6.21 21.03 -4.27
N LEU A 52 -6.93 21.65 -5.21
CA LEU A 52 -7.71 20.94 -6.22
C LEU A 52 -6.83 20.02 -7.08
N ARG A 53 -5.65 20.51 -7.51
CA ARG A 53 -4.67 19.73 -8.28
C ARG A 53 -4.15 18.53 -7.49
N GLY A 54 -3.81 18.75 -6.22
CA GLY A 54 -3.43 17.67 -5.30
C GLY A 54 -4.53 16.62 -5.16
N VAL A 55 -5.79 17.07 -5.02
CA VAL A 55 -6.97 16.20 -4.93
C VAL A 55 -7.18 15.40 -6.22
N VAL A 56 -7.01 15.98 -7.42
CA VAL A 56 -7.13 15.25 -8.69
C VAL A 56 -6.13 14.10 -8.75
N HIS A 57 -4.85 14.36 -8.45
CA HIS A 57 -3.82 13.32 -8.44
C HIS A 57 -4.10 12.25 -7.37
N GLN A 58 -4.56 12.66 -6.19
CA GLN A 58 -4.90 11.74 -5.11
C GLN A 58 -6.12 10.87 -5.46
N ILE A 59 -7.17 11.42 -6.08
CA ILE A 59 -8.35 10.63 -6.50
C ILE A 59 -7.96 9.60 -7.57
N TRP A 60 -7.14 10.01 -8.54
CA TRP A 60 -6.61 9.08 -9.54
C TRP A 60 -5.74 8.00 -8.90
N SER A 61 -4.84 8.37 -7.99
CA SER A 61 -4.01 7.44 -7.21
C SER A 61 -4.88 6.44 -6.44
N SER A 62 -5.90 6.93 -5.74
CA SER A 62 -6.88 6.11 -5.03
C SER A 62 -7.56 5.13 -5.98
N TYR A 63 -8.09 5.60 -7.12
CA TYR A 63 -8.73 4.74 -8.12
C TYR A 63 -7.79 3.65 -8.65
N CYS A 64 -6.55 4.01 -9.03
CA CYS A 64 -5.55 3.05 -9.52
C CYS A 64 -5.29 1.92 -8.51
N ASN A 65 -5.24 2.27 -7.23
CA ASN A 65 -4.99 1.35 -6.12
C ASN A 65 -6.26 0.63 -5.62
N MET A 66 -7.47 0.97 -6.09
CA MET A 66 -8.69 0.19 -5.84
C MET A 66 -8.69 -1.10 -6.68
N LEU A 67 -7.76 -2.01 -6.38
CA LEU A 67 -7.53 -3.24 -7.15
C LEU A 67 -8.75 -4.17 -7.22
N PHE A 68 -9.71 -4.01 -6.31
CA PHE A 68 -10.99 -4.68 -6.39
C PHE A 68 -11.87 -4.21 -7.56
N LEU A 69 -11.61 -3.02 -8.11
CA LEU A 69 -12.19 -2.47 -9.34
C LEU A 69 -11.23 -2.59 -10.53
N THR A 70 -9.93 -2.32 -10.32
CA THR A 70 -9.00 -2.03 -11.42
C THR A 70 -8.14 -3.20 -11.89
N ARG A 71 -7.99 -4.28 -11.11
CA ARG A 71 -6.98 -5.33 -11.39
C ARG A 71 -7.01 -5.92 -12.80
N ASN A 72 -8.19 -6.08 -13.40
CA ASN A 72 -8.35 -6.67 -14.73
C ASN A 72 -8.09 -5.68 -15.87
N ARG A 73 -7.96 -4.38 -15.55
CA ARG A 73 -7.73 -3.29 -16.50
C ARG A 73 -6.29 -2.78 -16.46
N ARG A 74 -5.44 -3.39 -15.64
CA ARG A 74 -4.05 -2.96 -15.48
C ARG A 74 -3.26 -3.23 -16.75
N ILE A 75 -2.45 -2.27 -17.17
CA ILE A 75 -1.64 -2.36 -18.40
C ILE A 75 -0.33 -3.08 -18.07
N VAL A 76 0.48 -2.49 -17.19
CA VAL A 76 1.68 -3.08 -16.60
C VAL A 76 1.29 -3.94 -15.39
N GLN A 77 1.64 -5.22 -15.44
CA GLN A 77 1.28 -6.20 -14.41
C GLN A 77 2.15 -6.10 -13.15
N GLN A 78 3.38 -5.57 -13.27
CA GLN A 78 4.27 -5.29 -12.15
C GLN A 78 3.62 -4.32 -11.17
N GLY A 79 3.79 -4.51 -9.86
CA GLY A 79 3.31 -3.58 -8.84
C GLY A 79 4.25 -2.39 -8.67
N VAL A 80 3.76 -1.30 -8.09
CA VAL A 80 4.60 -0.19 -7.65
C VAL A 80 5.35 -0.63 -6.39
N ASP A 81 6.68 -0.57 -6.41
CA ASP A 81 7.52 -0.94 -5.26
C ASP A 81 7.92 0.28 -4.39
N PHE A 82 8.54 0.02 -3.24
CA PHE A 82 9.03 1.08 -2.35
C PHE A 82 10.02 2.03 -3.03
N LYS A 83 10.89 1.52 -3.92
CA LYS A 83 11.91 2.32 -4.59
C LYS A 83 11.26 3.38 -5.47
N GLN A 84 10.27 3.00 -6.28
CA GLN A 84 9.50 3.93 -7.09
C GLN A 84 8.71 4.92 -6.21
N ILE A 85 8.19 4.48 -5.07
CA ILE A 85 7.47 5.38 -4.15
C ILE A 85 8.40 6.47 -3.60
N ASP A 86 9.63 6.11 -3.26
CA ASP A 86 10.61 7.05 -2.72
C ASP A 86 11.10 8.03 -3.78
N THR A 87 11.34 7.58 -5.02
CA THR A 87 11.74 8.49 -6.10
C THR A 87 10.63 9.47 -6.45
N GLU A 88 9.37 9.02 -6.43
CA GLU A 88 8.19 9.85 -6.70
C GLU A 88 7.70 10.65 -5.48
N TRP A 89 8.42 10.64 -4.34
CA TRP A 89 7.93 11.21 -3.09
C TRP A 89 7.56 12.69 -3.21
N ASP A 90 8.37 13.45 -3.94
CA ASP A 90 8.21 14.89 -4.16
C ASP A 90 7.53 15.23 -5.50
N TRP A 91 6.64 14.35 -5.99
CA TRP A 91 5.88 14.54 -7.23
C TRP A 91 5.11 15.86 -7.32
N ASP A 92 4.79 16.47 -6.18
CA ASP A 92 3.99 17.70 -6.06
C ASP A 92 4.82 18.99 -6.21
N ASN A 93 6.14 18.90 -6.45
CA ASN A 93 7.01 20.06 -6.66
C ASN A 93 6.50 21.01 -7.76
N PHE A 94 5.89 20.48 -8.82
CA PHE A 94 5.34 21.31 -9.90
C PHE A 94 4.14 22.16 -9.45
N ILE A 95 3.37 21.71 -8.45
CA ILE A 95 2.25 22.48 -7.89
C ILE A 95 2.81 23.73 -7.20
N ILE A 96 3.89 23.56 -6.42
CA ILE A 96 4.59 24.68 -5.76
C ILE A 96 5.16 25.64 -6.79
N LEU A 97 5.87 25.13 -7.81
CA LEU A 97 6.40 25.96 -8.90
C LEU A 97 5.32 26.80 -9.55
N GLN A 98 4.23 26.17 -9.99
CA GLN A 98 3.16 26.86 -10.70
C GLN A 98 2.40 27.83 -9.81
N ALA A 99 2.31 27.57 -8.50
CA ALA A 99 1.77 28.53 -7.52
C ALA A 99 2.64 29.80 -7.42
N LEU A 100 3.97 29.63 -7.36
CA LEU A 100 4.91 30.75 -7.33
C LEU A 100 4.86 31.56 -8.63
N LEU A 101 4.80 30.89 -9.79
CA LEU A 101 4.64 31.55 -11.09
C LEU A 101 3.30 32.30 -11.18
N ALA A 102 2.20 31.70 -10.72
CA ALA A 102 0.89 32.34 -10.69
C ALA A 102 0.87 33.57 -9.77
N SER A 103 1.53 33.48 -8.61
CA SER A 103 1.69 34.61 -7.69
C SER A 103 2.45 35.77 -8.35
N MET A 104 3.58 35.47 -9.01
CA MET A 104 4.33 36.48 -9.78
C MET A 104 3.49 37.08 -10.91
N ALA A 105 2.71 36.26 -11.62
CA ALA A 105 1.83 36.75 -12.68
C ALA A 105 0.77 37.73 -12.14
N CYS A 106 0.18 37.46 -10.96
CA CYS A 106 -0.76 38.37 -10.32
C CYS A 106 -0.12 39.73 -9.95
N LEU A 107 1.17 39.75 -9.61
CA LEU A 107 1.90 40.98 -9.32
C LEU A 107 2.28 41.76 -10.58
N ILE A 108 2.61 41.07 -11.67
CA ILE A 108 3.08 41.67 -12.92
C ILE A 108 1.91 42.14 -13.79
N PHE A 109 0.77 41.45 -13.75
CA PHE A 109 -0.37 41.68 -14.64
C PHE A 109 -1.63 42.10 -13.86
N PRO A 110 -1.85 43.41 -13.64
CA PRO A 110 -3.06 43.93 -12.99
C PRO A 110 -4.36 43.58 -13.74
N SER A 111 -4.30 43.20 -15.02
CA SER A 111 -5.45 42.75 -15.81
C SER A 111 -6.11 41.45 -15.30
N LEU A 112 -5.48 40.78 -14.32
CA LEU A 112 -6.08 39.65 -13.61
C LEU A 112 -7.10 40.11 -12.56
N ASP A 113 -7.04 41.37 -12.11
CA ASP A 113 -8.02 41.95 -11.22
C ASP A 113 -9.33 42.20 -11.97
N GLY A 114 -10.43 41.62 -11.47
CA GLY A 114 -11.76 41.80 -12.06
C GLY A 114 -12.11 40.87 -13.21
N LEU A 115 -11.43 39.72 -13.36
CA LEU A 115 -11.88 38.68 -14.31
C LEU A 115 -13.33 38.26 -14.01
N PRO A 116 -14.21 38.17 -15.03
CA PRO A 116 -15.56 37.65 -14.83
C PRO A 116 -15.52 36.19 -14.38
N LEU A 117 -16.55 35.74 -13.67
CA LEU A 117 -16.67 34.33 -13.28
C LEU A 117 -16.73 33.41 -14.50
N TRP A 118 -17.42 33.82 -15.57
CA TRP A 118 -17.65 33.02 -16.76
C TRP A 118 -17.53 33.84 -18.04
N ASN A 119 -16.84 33.32 -19.05
CA ASN A 119 -16.80 33.87 -20.40
C ASN A 119 -16.64 32.76 -21.44
N THR A 120 -17.67 32.48 -22.23
CA THR A 120 -17.67 31.41 -23.24
C THR A 120 -16.62 31.64 -24.33
N LYS A 121 -16.32 32.88 -24.72
CA LYS A 121 -15.26 33.19 -25.69
C LYS A 121 -13.89 32.77 -25.19
N GLY A 122 -13.69 32.83 -23.86
CA GLY A 122 -12.47 32.37 -23.20
C GLY A 122 -12.23 30.89 -23.41
N PHE A 123 -13.24 30.06 -23.15
CA PHE A 123 -13.15 28.61 -23.36
C PHE A 123 -12.89 28.23 -24.83
N ILE A 124 -13.54 28.90 -25.79
CA ILE A 124 -13.32 28.66 -27.21
C ILE A 124 -11.87 29.02 -27.60
N THR A 125 -11.42 30.22 -27.22
CA THR A 125 -10.07 30.69 -27.54
C THR A 125 -9.01 29.81 -26.88
N LEU A 126 -9.24 29.41 -25.63
CA LEU A 126 -8.38 28.51 -24.89
C LEU A 126 -8.26 27.15 -25.60
N LEU A 127 -9.37 26.58 -26.07
CA LEU A 127 -9.33 25.30 -26.78
C LEU A 127 -8.57 25.44 -28.11
N VAL A 128 -8.82 26.50 -28.87
CA VAL A 128 -8.11 26.76 -30.13
C VAL A 128 -6.61 26.90 -29.88
N LEU A 129 -6.20 27.70 -28.89
CA LEU A 129 -4.78 27.87 -28.54
C LEU A 129 -4.15 26.58 -28.02
N HIS A 130 -4.89 25.78 -27.26
CA HIS A 130 -4.39 24.49 -26.78
C HIS A 130 -4.10 23.55 -27.95
N VAL A 131 -5.07 23.37 -28.87
CA VAL A 131 -4.92 22.48 -30.02
C VAL A 131 -3.89 23.01 -31.02
N ALA A 132 -3.92 24.31 -31.33
CA ALA A 132 -3.09 24.88 -32.39
C ALA A 132 -1.67 25.24 -31.94
N VAL A 133 -1.42 25.40 -30.62
CA VAL A 133 -0.13 25.83 -30.09
C VAL A 133 0.42 24.86 -29.06
N SER A 134 -0.29 24.62 -27.95
CA SER A 134 0.25 23.82 -26.84
C SER A 134 0.53 22.36 -27.21
N GLU A 135 -0.37 21.72 -27.94
CA GLU A 135 -0.20 20.33 -28.41
C GLU A 135 1.01 20.16 -29.35
N PRO A 136 1.14 20.92 -30.47
CA PRO A 136 2.33 20.84 -31.31
C PRO A 136 3.63 21.22 -30.58
N LEU A 137 3.57 22.22 -29.70
CA LEU A 137 4.73 22.65 -28.90
C LEU A 137 5.20 21.53 -27.97
N TYR A 138 4.28 20.92 -27.22
CA TYR A 138 4.61 19.81 -26.34
C TYR A 138 5.10 18.61 -27.13
N TYR A 139 4.40 18.21 -28.21
CA TYR A 139 4.83 17.11 -29.07
C TYR A 139 6.29 17.29 -29.54
N SER A 140 6.63 18.49 -30.01
CA SER A 140 7.98 18.81 -30.48
C SER A 140 8.98 18.76 -29.33
N ALA A 141 8.70 19.43 -28.21
CA ALA A 141 9.59 19.47 -27.05
C ALA A 141 9.81 18.08 -26.45
N HIS A 142 8.74 17.28 -26.33
CA HIS A 142 8.80 15.92 -25.83
C HIS A 142 9.65 15.04 -26.75
N ARG A 143 9.47 15.12 -28.07
CA ARG A 143 10.32 14.40 -29.02
C ARG A 143 11.80 14.80 -28.91
N PHE A 144 12.12 16.09 -28.73
CA PHE A 144 13.49 16.54 -28.51
C PHE A 144 14.06 16.03 -27.18
N LEU A 145 13.25 15.95 -26.12
CA LEU A 145 13.65 15.39 -24.83
C LEU A 145 14.05 13.91 -24.92
N HIS A 146 13.65 13.20 -25.99
CA HIS A 146 14.08 11.83 -26.28
C HIS A 146 15.37 11.73 -27.10
N GLU A 147 16.00 12.86 -27.47
CA GLU A 147 17.36 12.85 -28.02
C GLU A 147 18.39 12.48 -26.94
N SER A 148 19.48 11.80 -27.32
CA SER A 148 20.39 11.11 -26.39
C SER A 148 20.87 11.97 -25.20
N TYR A 149 21.26 13.22 -25.44
CA TYR A 149 21.72 14.12 -24.38
C TYR A 149 20.58 14.56 -23.46
N LEU A 150 19.48 15.04 -24.04
CA LEU A 150 18.34 15.55 -23.27
C LEU A 150 17.63 14.44 -22.51
N PHE A 151 17.55 13.25 -23.08
CA PHE A 151 17.00 12.07 -22.43
C PHE A 151 17.79 11.75 -21.17
N THR A 152 19.10 11.56 -21.31
CA THR A 152 19.97 11.14 -20.20
C THR A 152 19.96 12.11 -19.02
N HIS A 153 19.83 13.41 -19.27
CA HIS A 153 19.97 14.44 -18.24
C HIS A 153 18.66 15.02 -17.73
N TYR A 154 17.60 14.97 -18.54
CA TYR A 154 16.33 15.60 -18.22
C TYR A 154 15.17 14.61 -18.22
N HIS A 155 15.04 13.74 -19.23
CA HIS A 155 13.82 12.94 -19.37
C HIS A 155 13.89 11.51 -18.79
N SER A 156 15.09 10.97 -18.56
CA SER A 156 15.27 9.61 -18.04
C SER A 156 14.73 9.44 -16.63
N LEU A 157 14.68 10.53 -15.84
CA LEU A 157 14.04 10.52 -14.52
C LEU A 157 12.55 10.21 -14.63
N HIS A 158 11.85 10.84 -15.57
CA HIS A 158 10.43 10.60 -15.81
C HIS A 158 10.14 9.15 -16.21
N HIS A 159 11.00 8.56 -17.06
CA HIS A 159 10.93 7.17 -17.50
C HIS A 159 11.52 6.16 -16.50
N SER A 160 12.11 6.63 -15.40
CA SER A 160 12.71 5.75 -14.39
C SER A 160 11.67 4.99 -13.56
N SER A 161 10.41 5.45 -13.58
CA SER A 161 9.27 4.80 -12.96
C SER A 161 8.75 3.63 -13.81
N PRO A 162 9.01 2.36 -13.44
CA PRO A 162 8.67 1.23 -14.31
C PRO A 162 7.17 1.03 -14.49
N VAL A 163 6.38 1.43 -13.49
CA VAL A 163 4.93 1.34 -13.50
C VAL A 163 4.35 2.75 -13.52
N PRO A 164 3.78 3.23 -14.63
CA PRO A 164 3.14 4.54 -14.66
C PRO A 164 2.12 4.68 -13.52
N HIS A 165 2.14 5.82 -12.85
CA HIS A 165 1.20 6.15 -11.79
C HIS A 165 0.82 7.64 -11.89
N PRO A 166 -0.35 8.08 -11.40
CA PRO A 166 -0.72 9.50 -11.42
C PRO A 166 0.35 10.43 -10.82
N PHE A 167 1.12 9.96 -9.83
CA PHE A 167 2.25 10.72 -9.28
C PHE A 167 3.48 10.75 -10.21
N THR A 168 3.68 9.75 -11.07
CA THR A 168 4.69 9.78 -12.13
C THR A 168 4.48 10.97 -13.08
N ALA A 169 3.22 11.41 -13.28
CA ALA A 169 2.94 12.60 -14.08
C ALA A 169 3.63 13.86 -13.52
N GLY A 170 3.77 13.97 -12.19
CA GLY A 170 4.50 15.04 -11.52
C GLY A 170 6.00 14.77 -11.34
N HIS A 171 6.44 13.52 -11.48
CA HIS A 171 7.84 13.11 -11.31
C HIS A 171 8.64 13.36 -12.58
N ALA A 172 9.29 14.53 -12.63
CA ALA A 172 10.12 14.99 -13.74
C ALA A 172 11.12 16.04 -13.24
N THR A 173 12.10 16.37 -14.07
CA THR A 173 13.12 17.39 -13.76
C THR A 173 12.53 18.81 -13.75
N PHE A 174 13.29 19.75 -13.16
CA PHE A 174 12.85 21.15 -13.10
C PHE A 174 12.69 21.75 -14.51
N LEU A 175 13.60 21.45 -15.46
CA LEU A 175 13.51 21.90 -16.85
C LEU A 175 12.22 21.41 -17.54
N GLU A 176 11.89 20.13 -17.40
CA GLU A 176 10.65 19.58 -17.99
C GLU A 176 9.41 20.30 -17.47
N HIS A 177 9.39 20.62 -16.17
CA HIS A 177 8.28 21.37 -15.59
C HIS A 177 8.26 22.83 -16.02
N LEU A 178 9.40 23.48 -16.28
CA LEU A 178 9.41 24.81 -16.90
C LEU A 178 8.80 24.78 -18.30
N ILE A 179 9.11 23.76 -19.11
CA ILE A 179 8.50 23.56 -20.43
C ILE A 179 6.98 23.36 -20.27
N LEU A 180 6.55 22.50 -19.34
CA LEU A 180 5.13 22.29 -19.06
C LEU A 180 4.42 23.57 -18.57
N CYS A 181 5.09 24.43 -17.80
CA CYS A 181 4.56 25.74 -17.39
C CYS A 181 4.27 26.64 -18.60
N VAL A 182 5.11 26.60 -19.63
CA VAL A 182 4.86 27.33 -20.89
C VAL A 182 3.68 26.69 -21.63
N VAL A 183 3.65 25.37 -21.76
CA VAL A 183 2.60 24.62 -22.47
C VAL A 183 1.22 24.87 -21.86
N ILE A 184 1.08 24.84 -20.53
CA ILE A 184 -0.17 25.16 -19.85
C ILE A 184 -0.44 26.68 -19.83
N GLY A 185 0.60 27.51 -19.77
CA GLY A 185 0.47 28.96 -19.68
C GLY A 185 -0.09 29.59 -20.95
N ILE A 186 0.34 29.16 -22.13
CA ILE A 186 0.00 29.79 -23.42
C ILE A 186 -1.51 29.95 -23.64
N PRO A 187 -2.36 28.89 -23.54
CA PRO A 187 -3.78 29.04 -23.83
C PRO A 187 -4.51 29.90 -22.81
N MET A 188 -4.06 29.83 -21.55
CA MET A 188 -4.64 30.58 -20.44
C MET A 188 -4.30 32.07 -20.54
N VAL A 189 -3.01 32.40 -20.65
CA VAL A 189 -2.53 33.78 -20.78
C VAL A 189 -2.99 34.39 -22.10
N GLY A 190 -2.93 33.66 -23.22
CA GLY A 190 -3.40 34.14 -24.52
C GLY A 190 -4.87 34.53 -24.49
N SER A 191 -5.73 33.70 -23.88
CA SER A 191 -7.16 34.02 -23.73
C SER A 191 -7.41 35.24 -22.85
N ILE A 192 -6.62 35.43 -21.79
CA ILE A 192 -6.69 36.60 -20.91
C ILE A 192 -6.25 37.87 -21.66
N LEU A 193 -5.13 37.82 -22.37
CA LEU A 193 -4.59 38.95 -23.15
C LEU A 193 -5.53 39.37 -24.29
N MET A 194 -6.31 38.44 -24.85
CA MET A 194 -7.36 38.75 -25.82
C MET A 194 -8.64 39.32 -25.20
N GLY A 195 -8.68 39.54 -23.89
CA GLY A 195 -9.83 40.07 -23.16
C GLY A 195 -10.95 39.06 -22.94
N TYR A 196 -10.67 37.75 -23.10
CA TYR A 196 -11.66 36.68 -22.98
C TYR A 196 -11.50 35.84 -21.71
N GLY A 197 -10.56 36.18 -20.83
CA GLY A 197 -10.30 35.46 -19.58
C GLY A 197 -11.51 35.38 -18.65
N SER A 198 -11.58 34.30 -17.87
CA SER A 198 -12.54 34.17 -16.75
C SER A 198 -11.99 33.23 -15.67
N ILE A 199 -12.50 33.36 -14.45
CA ILE A 199 -12.09 32.52 -13.32
C ILE A 199 -12.42 31.05 -13.59
N ALA A 200 -13.63 30.74 -14.07
CA ALA A 200 -14.02 29.36 -14.39
C ALA A 200 -13.13 28.71 -15.46
N MET A 201 -12.66 29.50 -16.44
CA MET A 201 -11.73 29.02 -17.48
C MET A 201 -10.40 28.56 -16.88
N ILE A 202 -9.82 29.33 -15.95
CA ILE A 202 -8.56 28.98 -15.29
C ILE A 202 -8.71 27.68 -14.48
N TYR A 203 -9.73 27.61 -13.63
CA TYR A 203 -10.01 26.40 -12.83
C TYR A 203 -10.27 25.18 -13.71
N GLY A 204 -11.14 25.33 -14.72
CA GLY A 204 -11.55 24.25 -15.61
C GLY A 204 -10.39 23.73 -16.44
N TYR A 205 -9.58 24.62 -17.01
CA TYR A 205 -8.45 24.21 -17.84
C TYR A 205 -7.35 23.53 -17.03
N VAL A 206 -6.93 24.10 -15.89
CA VAL A 206 -5.91 23.50 -15.03
C VAL A 206 -6.36 22.13 -14.52
N SER A 207 -7.64 22.01 -14.13
CA SER A 207 -8.21 20.75 -13.64
C SER A 207 -8.29 19.70 -14.74
N MET A 208 -8.71 20.07 -15.95
CA MET A 208 -8.76 19.16 -17.11
C MET A 208 -7.36 18.72 -17.52
N PHE A 209 -6.39 19.64 -17.52
CA PHE A 209 -5.00 19.33 -17.87
C PHE A 209 -4.42 18.27 -16.92
N ASP A 210 -4.55 18.46 -15.61
CA ASP A 210 -4.10 17.50 -14.61
C ASP A 210 -4.87 16.18 -14.69
N PHE A 211 -6.19 16.24 -14.93
CA PHE A 211 -7.03 15.05 -15.08
C PHE A 211 -6.56 14.20 -16.26
N LEU A 212 -6.30 14.80 -17.42
CA LEU A 212 -5.84 14.10 -18.61
C LEU A 212 -4.42 13.56 -18.43
N ARG A 213 -3.50 14.32 -17.81
CA ARG A 213 -2.15 13.79 -17.49
C ARG A 213 -2.23 12.61 -16.54
N CYS A 214 -3.06 12.67 -15.50
CA CYS A 214 -3.28 11.54 -14.59
C CYS A 214 -3.91 10.34 -15.31
N LEU A 215 -4.88 10.56 -16.21
CA LEU A 215 -5.46 9.53 -17.06
C LEU A 215 -4.36 8.79 -17.82
N GLY A 216 -3.51 9.50 -18.56
CA GLY A 216 -2.39 8.90 -19.30
C GLY A 216 -1.46 8.05 -18.44
N HIS A 217 -1.17 8.49 -17.21
CA HIS A 217 -0.27 7.77 -16.30
C HIS A 217 -0.98 6.78 -15.36
N SER A 218 -2.28 6.53 -15.53
CA SER A 218 -3.06 5.77 -14.53
C SER A 218 -2.78 4.26 -14.50
N ASN A 219 -1.99 3.70 -15.42
CA ASN A 219 -1.73 2.25 -15.57
C ASN A 219 -3.00 1.37 -15.54
N VAL A 220 -4.18 1.96 -15.74
CA VAL A 220 -5.48 1.31 -15.70
C VAL A 220 -6.26 1.80 -16.91
N GLU A 221 -6.62 0.89 -17.79
CA GLU A 221 -7.41 1.24 -18.97
C GLU A 221 -8.89 1.46 -18.60
N VAL A 222 -9.25 2.74 -18.53
CA VAL A 222 -10.61 3.20 -18.19
C VAL A 222 -11.45 3.56 -19.41
N VAL A 223 -10.83 3.77 -20.58
CA VAL A 223 -11.51 4.13 -21.81
C VAL A 223 -11.99 2.87 -22.52
N PRO A 224 -13.31 2.64 -22.67
CA PRO A 224 -13.81 1.50 -23.43
C PRO A 224 -13.45 1.61 -24.92
N HIS A 225 -12.86 0.57 -25.48
CA HIS A 225 -12.50 0.53 -26.91
C HIS A 225 -13.71 0.71 -27.85
N GLU A 226 -14.91 0.35 -27.40
CA GLU A 226 -16.15 0.49 -28.15
C GLU A 226 -16.47 1.95 -28.51
N ILE A 227 -15.99 2.92 -27.71
CA ILE A 227 -16.14 4.35 -28.00
C ILE A 227 -15.40 4.68 -29.30
N PHE A 228 -14.18 4.18 -29.45
CA PHE A 228 -13.36 4.44 -30.65
C PHE A 228 -13.82 3.61 -31.86
N ASN A 229 -14.43 2.44 -31.63
CA ASN A 229 -15.05 1.69 -32.71
C ASN A 229 -16.28 2.42 -33.28
N LYS A 230 -17.08 3.08 -32.42
CA LYS A 230 -18.23 3.90 -32.86
C LYS A 230 -17.84 5.26 -33.42
N LEU A 231 -16.80 5.88 -32.85
CA LEU A 231 -16.31 7.21 -33.23
C LEU A 231 -14.79 7.15 -33.50
N PRO A 232 -14.35 6.64 -34.66
CA PRO A 232 -12.93 6.42 -34.95
C PRO A 232 -12.07 7.69 -34.91
N LEU A 233 -12.65 8.86 -35.18
CA LEU A 233 -11.92 10.13 -35.12
C LEU A 233 -11.54 10.52 -33.68
N LEU A 234 -12.29 10.07 -32.67
CA LEU A 234 -12.05 10.46 -31.28
C LEU A 234 -10.69 9.95 -30.76
N ARG A 235 -10.20 8.83 -31.28
CA ARG A 235 -8.88 8.28 -30.91
C ARG A 235 -7.71 9.20 -31.27
N TYR A 236 -7.91 10.18 -32.16
CA TYR A 236 -6.91 11.19 -32.50
C TYR A 236 -7.04 12.47 -31.66
N LEU A 237 -8.19 12.66 -31.00
CA LEU A 237 -8.45 13.83 -30.15
C LEU A 237 -8.15 13.55 -28.67
N LEU A 238 -8.14 12.29 -28.26
CA LEU A 238 -7.83 11.90 -26.89
C LEU A 238 -7.11 10.55 -26.85
N TYR A 239 -5.90 10.55 -26.33
CA TYR A 239 -5.14 9.36 -26.00
C TYR A 239 -5.73 8.57 -24.82
N THR A 240 -5.30 7.32 -24.67
CA THR A 240 -5.72 6.44 -23.56
C THR A 240 -4.57 6.16 -22.60
N PRO A 241 -4.85 5.66 -21.39
CA PRO A 241 -3.81 5.15 -20.49
C PRO A 241 -2.91 4.12 -21.18
N THR A 242 -3.48 3.24 -22.02
CA THR A 242 -2.70 2.26 -22.79
C THR A 242 -1.74 2.92 -23.78
N TYR A 243 -2.21 3.94 -24.50
CA TYR A 243 -1.40 4.69 -25.46
C TYR A 243 -0.13 5.27 -24.83
N HIS A 244 -0.30 5.91 -23.67
CA HIS A 244 0.80 6.55 -22.95
C HIS A 244 1.70 5.55 -22.22
N SER A 245 1.13 4.48 -21.67
CA SER A 245 1.93 3.42 -21.05
C SER A 245 2.84 2.75 -22.08
N LEU A 246 2.37 2.62 -23.34
CA LEU A 246 3.18 2.09 -24.43
C LEU A 246 4.36 3.01 -24.78
N HIS A 247 4.21 4.34 -24.64
CA HIS A 247 5.32 5.29 -24.78
C HIS A 247 6.43 5.04 -23.74
N HIS A 248 6.06 4.81 -22.48
CA HIS A 248 7.01 4.50 -21.41
C HIS A 248 7.80 3.20 -21.65
N THR A 249 7.22 2.24 -22.40
CA THR A 249 7.90 0.99 -22.77
C THR A 249 8.63 1.06 -24.12
N GLU A 250 8.07 1.79 -25.09
CA GLU A 250 8.57 1.95 -26.46
C GLU A 250 8.79 3.45 -26.75
N MET A 251 9.86 3.99 -26.15
CA MET A 251 10.17 5.43 -26.04
C MET A 251 10.34 6.18 -27.38
N GLY A 252 10.36 5.47 -28.52
CA GLY A 252 10.49 6.06 -29.86
C GLY A 252 9.18 6.51 -30.52
N THR A 253 8.04 6.41 -29.82
CA THR A 253 6.70 6.65 -30.39
C THR A 253 5.76 7.33 -29.39
N ASN A 254 4.61 7.83 -29.83
CA ASN A 254 3.53 8.34 -28.97
C ASN A 254 3.94 9.55 -28.09
N PHE A 255 4.36 10.66 -28.71
CA PHE A 255 4.87 11.85 -28.03
C PHE A 255 3.81 12.94 -27.73
N CYS A 256 2.57 12.79 -28.19
CA CYS A 256 1.53 13.82 -28.01
C CYS A 256 1.29 14.18 -26.53
N LEU A 257 0.74 15.38 -26.28
CA LEU A 257 0.31 15.74 -24.93
C LEU A 257 -0.98 14.99 -24.59
N PHE A 258 -2.06 15.27 -25.31
CA PHE A 258 -3.34 14.56 -25.17
C PHE A 258 -3.91 14.07 -26.50
N MET A 259 -3.47 14.63 -27.64
CA MET A 259 -4.06 14.39 -28.96
C MET A 259 -3.15 13.55 -29.88
N PRO A 260 -3.42 12.23 -30.07
CA PRO A 260 -2.65 11.37 -30.98
C PRO A 260 -2.64 11.85 -32.45
N LEU A 261 -3.47 12.82 -32.81
CA LEU A 261 -3.40 13.55 -34.09
C LEU A 261 -1.97 13.99 -34.43
N PHE A 262 -1.23 14.54 -33.47
CA PHE A 262 0.12 15.08 -33.72
C PHE A 262 1.15 13.98 -33.95
N ASP A 263 0.99 12.83 -33.30
CA ASP A 263 1.81 11.64 -33.60
C ASP A 263 1.47 11.04 -34.97
N ALA A 264 0.20 11.06 -35.38
CA ALA A 264 -0.20 10.60 -36.69
C ALA A 264 0.37 11.49 -37.80
N VAL A 265 0.29 12.82 -37.64
CA VAL A 265 0.89 13.81 -38.56
C VAL A 265 2.42 13.71 -38.56
N GLY A 266 3.01 13.53 -37.38
CA GLY A 266 4.45 13.40 -37.17
C GLY A 266 5.05 12.05 -37.56
N ASN A 267 4.22 11.09 -37.97
CA ASN A 267 4.58 9.70 -38.25
C ASN A 267 5.32 9.00 -37.09
N THR A 268 4.91 9.30 -35.86
CA THR A 268 5.43 8.74 -34.59
C THR A 268 4.37 7.95 -33.83
N LEU A 269 3.20 7.74 -34.42
CA LEU A 269 2.13 6.91 -33.85
C LEU A 269 2.56 5.44 -33.77
N ASN A 270 2.50 4.87 -32.57
CA ASN A 270 2.77 3.44 -32.40
C ASN A 270 1.65 2.59 -33.02
N ARG A 271 2.04 1.59 -33.82
CA ARG A 271 1.12 0.70 -34.54
C ARG A 271 0.32 -0.20 -33.60
N ASN A 272 0.86 -0.50 -32.41
CA ASN A 272 0.26 -1.40 -31.42
C ASN A 272 -0.74 -0.70 -30.49
N SER A 273 -0.77 0.65 -30.45
CA SER A 273 -1.58 1.43 -29.49
C SER A 273 -3.04 0.97 -29.45
N TRP A 274 -3.69 0.88 -30.61
CA TRP A 274 -5.11 0.56 -30.69
C TRP A 274 -5.40 -0.92 -30.47
N GLN A 275 -4.53 -1.80 -30.96
CA GLN A 275 -4.67 -3.24 -30.76
C GLN A 275 -4.51 -3.62 -29.27
N LEU A 276 -3.54 -3.02 -28.58
CA LEU A 276 -3.32 -3.25 -27.16
C LEU A 276 -4.46 -2.68 -26.32
N HIS A 277 -4.94 -1.48 -26.67
CA HIS A 277 -6.11 -0.85 -26.03
C HIS A 277 -7.35 -1.74 -26.12
N GLU A 278 -7.68 -2.21 -27.32
CA GLU A 278 -8.80 -3.12 -27.56
C GLU A 278 -8.65 -4.42 -26.78
N LYS A 279 -7.46 -5.03 -26.78
CA LYS A 279 -7.16 -6.25 -26.04
C LYS A 279 -7.40 -6.07 -24.53
N ILE A 280 -6.81 -5.05 -23.92
CA ILE A 280 -6.93 -4.81 -22.46
C ILE A 280 -8.37 -4.46 -22.09
N SER A 281 -9.03 -3.59 -22.87
CA SER A 281 -10.44 -3.23 -22.63
C SER A 281 -11.35 -4.45 -22.72
N SER A 282 -11.16 -5.32 -23.72
CA SER A 282 -11.96 -6.53 -23.93
C SER A 282 -11.69 -7.60 -22.87
N ASP A 283 -10.43 -7.78 -22.47
CA ASP A 283 -10.03 -8.75 -21.45
C ASP A 283 -10.42 -8.32 -20.03
N SER A 284 -10.85 -7.07 -19.83
CA SER A 284 -11.27 -6.56 -18.52
C SER A 284 -12.40 -7.35 -17.86
N ALA A 285 -13.25 -7.99 -18.67
CA ALA A 285 -14.36 -8.85 -18.23
C ALA A 285 -13.92 -10.29 -17.92
N LYS A 286 -12.72 -10.71 -18.34
CA LYS A 286 -12.18 -12.06 -18.11
C LYS A 286 -11.57 -12.18 -16.71
N ASN A 287 -11.40 -13.41 -16.24
CA ASN A 287 -10.66 -13.65 -15.00
C ASN A 287 -9.19 -13.32 -15.22
N GLY A 288 -8.66 -12.37 -14.44
CA GLY A 288 -7.24 -12.03 -14.46
C GLY A 288 -6.36 -13.19 -13.95
N ARG A 289 -5.04 -12.94 -13.95
CA ARG A 289 -4.04 -13.90 -13.47
C ARG A 289 -4.39 -14.44 -12.07
N VAL A 290 -4.45 -15.76 -11.95
CA VAL A 290 -4.74 -16.45 -10.69
C VAL A 290 -3.55 -16.29 -9.74
N PRO A 291 -3.76 -15.85 -8.48
CA PRO A 291 -2.69 -15.78 -7.51
C PRO A 291 -2.27 -17.18 -7.04
N ASN A 292 -0.97 -17.38 -6.85
CA ASN A 292 -0.42 -18.61 -6.29
C ASN A 292 -0.67 -18.68 -4.78
N PHE A 293 -0.56 -17.53 -4.12
CA PHE A 293 -0.74 -17.38 -2.68
C PHE A 293 -1.70 -16.23 -2.36
N VAL A 294 -2.59 -16.46 -1.40
CA VAL A 294 -3.49 -15.43 -0.84
C VAL A 294 -3.30 -15.33 0.67
N PHE A 295 -2.97 -14.13 1.16
CA PHE A 295 -3.04 -13.79 2.57
C PHE A 295 -4.40 -13.14 2.89
N LEU A 296 -5.21 -13.80 3.71
CA LEU A 296 -6.57 -13.36 4.05
C LEU A 296 -6.56 -12.54 5.35
N ALA A 297 -6.46 -11.23 5.21
CA ALA A 297 -6.41 -10.21 6.26
C ALA A 297 -7.80 -9.72 6.71
N HIS A 298 -7.80 -8.87 7.74
CA HIS A 298 -8.97 -8.11 8.23
C HIS A 298 -8.52 -6.74 8.75
N GLY A 299 -9.45 -5.80 8.94
CA GLY A 299 -9.13 -4.50 9.55
C GLY A 299 -8.77 -4.66 11.03
N VAL A 300 -7.69 -4.05 11.50
CA VAL A 300 -7.31 -4.09 12.92
C VAL A 300 -8.26 -3.18 13.72
N ASP A 301 -8.33 -1.92 13.31
CA ASP A 301 -9.22 -0.89 13.84
C ASP A 301 -9.56 0.16 12.75
N ILE A 302 -10.33 1.18 13.11
CA ILE A 302 -10.78 2.22 12.16
C ILE A 302 -9.62 3.08 11.67
N THR A 303 -8.68 3.42 12.54
CA THR A 303 -7.54 4.28 12.20
C THR A 303 -6.59 3.58 11.24
N SER A 304 -6.24 2.32 11.54
CA SER A 304 -5.41 1.46 10.70
C SER A 304 -6.06 1.12 9.36
N SER A 305 -7.39 1.15 9.24
CA SER A 305 -8.05 0.93 7.94
C SER A 305 -7.80 2.04 6.91
N MET A 306 -7.34 3.22 7.36
CA MET A 306 -6.90 4.30 6.48
C MET A 306 -5.44 4.15 6.01
N HIS A 307 -4.70 3.17 6.55
CA HIS A 307 -3.34 2.82 6.15
C HIS A 307 -3.35 1.80 5.00
N VAL A 308 -3.96 2.20 3.88
CA VAL A 308 -4.09 1.34 2.69
C VAL A 308 -3.76 2.13 1.42
N PRO A 309 -3.24 1.48 0.36
CA PRO A 309 -2.75 2.20 -0.83
C PRO A 309 -3.81 3.05 -1.53
N PHE A 310 -5.07 2.59 -1.54
CA PHE A 310 -6.17 3.34 -2.16
C PHE A 310 -6.67 4.52 -1.33
N VAL A 311 -6.21 4.69 -0.09
CA VAL A 311 -6.44 5.91 0.70
C VAL A 311 -5.25 6.84 0.54
N PHE A 312 -4.04 6.36 0.86
CA PHE A 312 -2.79 7.10 0.67
C PHE A 312 -1.63 6.15 0.38
N ARG A 313 -1.17 6.09 -0.88
CA ARG A 313 -0.01 5.27 -1.29
C ARG A 313 1.22 5.54 -0.42
N SER A 314 1.60 6.82 -0.27
CA SER A 314 2.78 7.23 0.51
C SER A 314 2.68 6.85 1.98
N PHE A 315 1.51 7.00 2.61
CA PHE A 315 1.31 6.61 4.01
C PHE A 315 1.34 5.08 4.18
N SER A 316 0.73 4.33 3.25
CA SER A 316 0.79 2.86 3.28
C SER A 316 2.19 2.29 3.04
N SER A 317 3.10 3.09 2.44
CA SER A 317 4.48 2.68 2.15
C SER A 317 5.41 2.72 3.35
N ILE A 318 4.96 3.27 4.47
CA ILE A 318 5.74 3.38 5.71
C ILE A 318 5.01 2.65 6.84
N PRO A 319 5.71 2.17 7.89
CA PRO A 319 5.06 1.46 8.99
C PRO A 319 3.93 2.27 9.61
N PHE A 320 2.82 1.59 9.93
CA PHE A 320 1.65 2.24 10.50
C PHE A 320 1.99 2.91 11.84
N SER A 321 1.60 4.17 11.96
CA SER A 321 1.51 4.88 13.22
C SER A 321 0.27 5.77 13.20
N THR A 322 -0.38 5.96 14.34
CA THR A 322 -1.50 6.89 14.45
C THR A 322 -0.98 8.31 14.28
N ARG A 323 -1.42 8.98 13.20
CA ARG A 323 -1.02 10.35 12.86
C ARG A 323 -2.19 11.31 13.01
N VAL A 324 -1.90 12.55 13.41
CA VAL A 324 -2.90 13.59 13.66
C VAL A 324 -3.77 13.89 12.43
N PHE A 325 -3.19 13.82 11.22
CA PHE A 325 -3.93 14.08 9.98
C PHE A 325 -5.05 13.06 9.69
N LEU A 326 -5.08 11.92 10.39
CA LEU A 326 -6.14 10.92 10.26
C LEU A 326 -7.40 11.31 11.04
N LEU A 327 -7.29 12.17 12.05
CA LEU A 327 -8.42 12.53 12.92
C LEU A 327 -9.61 13.13 12.14
N PRO A 328 -9.42 14.09 11.20
CA PRO A 328 -10.54 14.64 10.43
C PRO A 328 -11.21 13.61 9.51
N GLN A 329 -10.48 12.57 9.09
CA GLN A 329 -11.00 11.52 8.21
C GLN A 329 -11.71 10.39 8.96
N TRP A 330 -11.51 10.30 10.28
CA TRP A 330 -12.04 9.22 11.10
C TRP A 330 -13.57 9.08 11.02
N PRO A 331 -14.39 10.15 11.06
CA PRO A 331 -15.85 10.01 10.94
C PRO A 331 -16.27 9.41 9.60
N LEU A 332 -15.60 9.78 8.51
CA LEU A 332 -15.84 9.20 7.19
C LEU A 332 -15.44 7.72 7.16
N ALA A 333 -14.27 7.37 7.72
CA ALA A 333 -13.81 5.98 7.82
C ALA A 333 -14.78 5.11 8.65
N PHE A 334 -15.36 5.66 9.72
CA PHE A 334 -16.39 4.99 10.53
C PHE A 334 -17.65 4.68 9.70
N VAL A 335 -18.14 5.65 8.91
CA VAL A 335 -19.29 5.43 8.01
C VAL A 335 -18.97 4.37 6.96
N VAL A 336 -17.79 4.45 6.34
CA VAL A 336 -17.32 3.45 5.36
C VAL A 336 -17.25 2.05 6.02
N MET A 337 -16.78 1.95 7.26
CA MET A 337 -16.76 0.70 8.02
C MET A 337 -18.16 0.11 8.20
N LEU A 338 -19.18 0.93 8.51
CA LEU A 338 -20.57 0.48 8.62
C LEU A 338 -21.12 -0.04 7.27
N VAL A 339 -20.88 0.72 6.20
CA VAL A 339 -21.26 0.34 4.82
C VAL A 339 -20.59 -0.99 4.43
N MET A 340 -19.30 -1.14 4.74
CA MET A 340 -18.56 -2.37 4.49
C MET A 340 -19.07 -3.54 5.31
N TRP A 341 -19.47 -3.30 6.57
CA TRP A 341 -20.04 -4.34 7.41
C TRP A 341 -21.34 -4.90 6.79
N ALA A 342 -22.21 -4.00 6.34
CA ALA A 342 -23.51 -4.34 5.76
C ALA A 342 -23.40 -5.07 4.41
N TRP A 343 -22.60 -4.55 3.47
CA TRP A 343 -22.70 -4.98 2.07
C TRP A 343 -21.41 -5.54 1.46
N SER A 344 -20.25 -5.32 2.07
CA SER A 344 -18.99 -5.69 1.42
C SER A 344 -18.71 -7.18 1.46
N LYS A 345 -18.02 -7.65 0.41
CA LYS A 345 -17.47 -9.00 0.26
C LYS A 345 -15.95 -8.92 0.38
N THR A 346 -15.31 -10.08 0.53
CA THR A 346 -13.84 -10.16 0.52
C THR A 346 -13.28 -9.59 -0.78
N PHE A 347 -12.32 -8.67 -0.67
CA PHE A 347 -11.79 -7.91 -1.79
C PHE A 347 -10.25 -7.88 -1.79
N LEU A 348 -9.66 -7.59 -2.96
CA LEU A 348 -8.21 -7.50 -3.14
C LEU A 348 -7.72 -6.14 -2.65
N LEU A 349 -6.76 -6.13 -1.73
CA LEU A 349 -6.15 -4.93 -1.16
C LEU A 349 -4.83 -4.59 -1.85
N THR A 350 -3.87 -5.51 -1.80
CA THR A 350 -2.51 -5.36 -2.35
C THR A 350 -2.05 -6.68 -2.98
N PHE A 351 -0.96 -6.61 -3.75
CA PHE A 351 -0.28 -7.79 -4.28
C PHE A 351 1.21 -7.50 -4.43
N TYR A 352 2.01 -8.55 -4.58
CA TYR A 352 3.41 -8.49 -4.99
C TYR A 352 3.75 -9.75 -5.79
N ASN A 353 4.91 -9.76 -6.44
CA ASN A 353 5.43 -10.96 -7.10
C ASN A 353 6.70 -11.43 -6.40
N LEU A 354 6.87 -12.75 -6.32
CA LEU A 354 8.10 -13.37 -5.85
C LEU A 354 8.48 -14.48 -6.83
N ARG A 355 9.60 -14.33 -7.55
CA ARG A 355 10.09 -15.32 -8.53
C ARG A 355 9.03 -15.75 -9.56
N GLY A 356 8.27 -14.78 -10.05
CA GLY A 356 7.19 -15.02 -10.99
C GLY A 356 5.94 -15.66 -10.36
N TYR A 357 5.82 -15.82 -9.04
CA TYR A 357 4.57 -16.18 -8.36
C TYR A 357 3.81 -14.94 -7.92
N LEU A 358 2.49 -14.91 -8.18
CA LEU A 358 1.63 -13.78 -7.79
C LEU A 358 1.06 -14.00 -6.39
N HIS A 359 1.38 -13.10 -5.47
CA HIS A 359 0.92 -13.13 -4.09
C HIS A 359 -0.07 -11.99 -3.88
N GLN A 360 -1.22 -12.28 -3.27
CA GLN A 360 -2.27 -11.28 -3.03
C GLN A 360 -2.66 -11.21 -1.56
N THR A 361 -2.94 -10.00 -1.07
CA THR A 361 -3.59 -9.78 0.22
C THR A 361 -5.05 -9.48 -0.02
N TRP A 362 -5.93 -10.37 0.45
CA TRP A 362 -7.37 -10.17 0.44
C TRP A 362 -7.84 -9.72 1.82
N VAL A 363 -8.88 -8.89 1.87
CA VAL A 363 -9.41 -8.37 3.13
C VAL A 363 -10.83 -8.88 3.31
N VAL A 364 -11.05 -9.57 4.42
CA VAL A 364 -12.39 -9.75 4.99
C VAL A 364 -12.81 -8.38 5.55
N PRO A 365 -13.92 -7.77 5.09
CA PRO A 365 -14.32 -6.42 5.47
C PRO A 365 -14.92 -6.38 6.88
N ARG A 366 -14.12 -6.81 7.86
CA ARG A 366 -14.46 -6.93 9.28
C ARG A 366 -13.30 -6.37 10.10
N PHE A 367 -13.64 -5.72 11.20
CA PHE A 367 -12.73 -4.99 12.06
C PHE A 367 -12.48 -5.76 13.35
N GLY A 368 -11.31 -5.61 13.96
CA GLY A 368 -10.88 -6.44 15.10
C GLY A 368 -11.92 -6.54 16.21
N PHE A 369 -12.55 -5.43 16.60
CA PHE A 369 -13.59 -5.41 17.63
C PHE A 369 -14.81 -6.29 17.28
N GLN A 370 -15.14 -6.43 15.99
CA GLN A 370 -16.29 -7.22 15.53
C GLN A 370 -16.09 -8.73 15.73
N TYR A 371 -14.85 -9.22 15.75
CA TYR A 371 -14.54 -10.63 16.02
C TYR A 371 -14.86 -11.04 17.46
N PHE A 372 -15.02 -10.07 18.36
CA PHE A 372 -15.38 -10.29 19.75
C PHE A 372 -16.89 -10.12 20.01
N LEU A 373 -17.68 -9.82 18.97
CA LEU A 373 -19.14 -9.73 19.06
C LEU A 373 -19.77 -11.10 18.75
N PRO A 374 -20.46 -11.76 19.70
CA PRO A 374 -20.99 -13.11 19.48
C PRO A 374 -21.93 -13.22 18.28
N PHE A 375 -22.78 -12.20 18.06
CA PHE A 375 -23.74 -12.18 16.94
C PHE A 375 -23.06 -12.01 15.57
N ALA A 376 -21.81 -11.51 15.52
CA ALA A 376 -21.09 -11.31 14.26
C ALA A 376 -20.35 -12.58 13.81
N LYS A 377 -20.19 -13.58 14.69
CA LYS A 377 -19.41 -14.81 14.47
C LYS A 377 -19.80 -15.53 13.18
N GLU A 378 -21.09 -15.79 12.99
CA GLU A 378 -21.59 -16.52 11.80
C GLU A 378 -21.30 -15.74 10.52
N GLY A 379 -21.59 -14.43 10.53
CA GLY A 379 -21.34 -13.56 9.38
C GLY A 379 -19.85 -13.44 9.01
N ILE A 380 -18.95 -13.43 10.00
CA ILE A 380 -17.50 -13.44 9.76
C ILE A 380 -17.08 -14.78 9.15
N ASN A 381 -17.46 -15.90 9.74
CA ASN A 381 -17.12 -17.23 9.24
C ASN A 381 -17.63 -17.46 7.82
N LYS A 382 -18.84 -16.98 7.51
CA LYS A 382 -19.38 -17.00 6.14
C LYS A 382 -18.47 -16.28 5.15
N ARG A 383 -17.94 -15.09 5.49
CA ARG A 383 -17.03 -14.35 4.59
C ARG A 383 -15.67 -15.01 4.42
N ILE A 384 -15.16 -15.65 5.47
CA ILE A 384 -13.91 -16.44 5.39
C ILE A 384 -14.14 -17.67 4.52
N GLU A 385 -15.23 -18.40 4.74
CA GLU A 385 -15.62 -19.57 3.94
C GLU A 385 -15.78 -19.23 2.46
N GLU A 386 -16.53 -18.16 2.15
CA GLU A 386 -16.69 -17.66 0.78
C GLU A 386 -15.35 -17.31 0.12
N ALA A 387 -14.39 -16.75 0.87
CA ALA A 387 -13.06 -16.45 0.37
C ALA A 387 -12.25 -17.72 0.06
N ILE A 388 -12.31 -18.73 0.93
CA ILE A 388 -11.66 -20.04 0.72
C ILE A 388 -12.25 -20.72 -0.52
N LEU A 389 -13.57 -20.81 -0.61
CA LEU A 389 -14.25 -21.43 -1.76
C LEU A 389 -14.01 -20.67 -3.07
N ARG A 390 -13.88 -19.34 -3.00
CA ARG A 390 -13.47 -18.54 -4.16
C ARG A 390 -12.04 -18.87 -4.57
N ALA A 391 -11.11 -18.92 -3.62
CA ALA A 391 -9.71 -19.25 -3.88
C ALA A 391 -9.57 -20.64 -4.51
N ASP A 392 -10.32 -21.61 -3.99
CA ASP A 392 -10.40 -22.96 -4.53
C ASP A 392 -10.88 -22.99 -5.99
N ARG A 393 -12.02 -22.34 -6.26
CA ARG A 393 -12.65 -22.30 -7.58
C ARG A 393 -11.75 -21.68 -8.66
N ILE A 394 -11.01 -20.62 -8.31
CA ILE A 394 -10.12 -19.95 -9.27
C ILE A 394 -8.75 -20.61 -9.36
N GLY A 395 -8.45 -21.62 -8.54
CA GLY A 395 -7.21 -22.40 -8.61
C GLY A 395 -6.03 -21.84 -7.83
N VAL A 396 -6.28 -21.08 -6.76
CA VAL A 396 -5.24 -20.64 -5.81
C VAL A 396 -4.62 -21.87 -5.14
N LYS A 397 -3.30 -21.86 -4.93
CA LYS A 397 -2.59 -22.99 -4.32
C LYS A 397 -2.68 -22.95 -2.79
N VAL A 398 -2.43 -21.79 -2.20
CA VAL A 398 -2.45 -21.62 -0.74
C VAL A 398 -3.24 -20.37 -0.36
N ILE A 399 -4.12 -20.50 0.63
CA ILE A 399 -4.77 -19.38 1.31
C ILE A 399 -4.40 -19.40 2.80
N SER A 400 -3.72 -18.36 3.26
CA SER A 400 -3.34 -18.20 4.67
C SER A 400 -4.34 -17.32 5.42
N LEU A 401 -4.80 -17.78 6.58
CA LEU A 401 -5.73 -17.06 7.46
C LEU A 401 -4.95 -16.15 8.41
N ALA A 402 -5.04 -14.84 8.24
CA ALA A 402 -4.34 -13.87 9.07
C ALA A 402 -5.01 -13.68 10.43
N ALA A 403 -4.19 -13.46 11.48
CA ALA A 403 -4.63 -12.98 12.80
C ALA A 403 -5.97 -13.58 13.30
N LEU A 404 -7.04 -12.77 13.41
CA LEU A 404 -8.32 -13.23 13.96
C LEU A 404 -9.12 -14.14 13.00
N ASN A 405 -8.78 -14.18 11.71
CA ASN A 405 -9.40 -15.12 10.75
C ASN A 405 -9.07 -16.59 11.06
N LYS A 406 -8.05 -16.86 11.88
CA LYS A 406 -7.66 -18.19 12.38
C LYS A 406 -7.86 -18.36 13.90
N ASN A 407 -8.72 -17.54 14.51
CA ASN A 407 -8.99 -17.66 15.94
C ASN A 407 -9.70 -19.00 16.25
N GLU A 408 -9.20 -19.74 17.23
CA GLU A 408 -9.76 -21.05 17.63
C GLU A 408 -11.21 -20.95 18.11
N ALA A 409 -11.55 -19.92 18.88
CA ALA A 409 -12.93 -19.71 19.36
C ALA A 409 -13.90 -19.33 18.22
N LEU A 410 -13.35 -18.84 17.10
CA LEU A 410 -14.13 -18.47 15.92
C LEU A 410 -14.40 -19.68 15.02
N ASN A 411 -13.37 -20.43 14.64
CA ASN A 411 -13.45 -21.48 13.62
C ASN A 411 -12.47 -22.66 13.82
N GLY A 412 -12.00 -22.90 15.04
CA GLY A 412 -11.01 -23.95 15.34
C GLY A 412 -9.63 -23.66 14.73
N GLY A 413 -9.38 -22.42 14.28
CA GLY A 413 -8.18 -22.06 13.54
C GLY A 413 -8.11 -22.71 12.17
N GLY A 414 -9.24 -22.68 11.47
CA GLY A 414 -9.41 -23.15 10.10
C GLY A 414 -10.01 -24.55 9.96
N THR A 415 -10.05 -25.37 11.03
CA THR A 415 -10.55 -26.76 10.97
C THR A 415 -12.00 -26.82 10.51
N LEU A 416 -12.83 -25.87 10.97
CA LEU A 416 -14.23 -25.74 10.58
C LEU A 416 -14.43 -25.79 9.05
N PHE A 417 -13.55 -25.14 8.29
CA PHE A 417 -13.70 -25.03 6.84
C PHE A 417 -13.19 -26.28 6.12
N VAL A 418 -12.08 -26.86 6.59
CA VAL A 418 -11.49 -28.07 5.99
C VAL A 418 -12.35 -29.30 6.28
N GLU A 419 -12.94 -29.41 7.47
CA GLU A 419 -13.88 -30.49 7.81
C GLU A 419 -15.18 -30.40 7.01
N LYS A 420 -15.68 -29.17 6.81
CA LYS A 420 -16.90 -28.91 6.03
C LYS A 420 -16.69 -29.16 4.53
N HIS A 421 -15.47 -28.95 4.02
CA HIS A 421 -15.12 -29.08 2.60
C HIS A 421 -13.87 -29.96 2.44
N PRO A 422 -13.99 -31.30 2.57
CA PRO A 422 -12.84 -32.20 2.51
C PRO A 422 -12.16 -32.24 1.12
N GLU A 423 -12.89 -31.90 0.07
CA GLU A 423 -12.43 -31.92 -1.34
C GLU A 423 -11.77 -30.62 -1.80
N LEU A 424 -11.45 -29.70 -0.88
CA LEU A 424 -10.70 -28.50 -1.23
C LEU A 424 -9.41 -28.89 -1.96
N LYS A 425 -9.05 -28.13 -2.99
CA LYS A 425 -7.77 -28.18 -3.72
C LYS A 425 -6.81 -27.10 -3.22
N VAL A 426 -7.34 -25.92 -2.88
CA VAL A 426 -6.55 -24.88 -2.18
C VAL A 426 -6.13 -25.39 -0.80
N ARG A 427 -4.89 -25.11 -0.38
CA ARG A 427 -4.44 -25.42 0.99
C ARG A 427 -4.76 -24.25 1.91
N VAL A 428 -5.67 -24.48 2.86
CA VAL A 428 -5.91 -23.57 3.98
C VAL A 428 -4.78 -23.68 5.00
N VAL A 429 -4.17 -22.55 5.33
CA VAL A 429 -2.97 -22.46 6.18
C VAL A 429 -3.14 -21.39 7.24
N HIS A 430 -2.64 -21.61 8.45
CA HIS A 430 -2.62 -20.59 9.49
C HIS A 430 -1.24 -19.94 9.71
N GLY A 431 -0.16 -20.57 9.22
CA GLY A 431 1.22 -20.06 9.32
C GLY A 431 1.78 -19.96 10.75
N ASN A 432 1.09 -20.48 11.77
CA ASN A 432 1.57 -20.45 13.14
C ASN A 432 2.77 -21.38 13.38
N THR A 433 3.02 -22.38 12.51
CA THR A 433 4.21 -23.24 12.64
C THR A 433 5.48 -22.43 12.42
N LEU A 434 5.55 -21.59 11.38
CA LEU A 434 6.66 -20.66 11.20
C LEU A 434 6.70 -19.60 12.31
N THR A 435 5.53 -19.16 12.79
CA THR A 435 5.47 -18.21 13.93
C THR A 435 6.13 -18.80 15.18
N ALA A 436 5.86 -20.08 15.49
CA ALA A 436 6.53 -20.79 16.58
C ALA A 436 8.03 -20.93 16.32
N ALA A 437 8.42 -21.28 15.10
CA ALA A 437 9.83 -21.43 14.72
C ALA A 437 10.64 -20.14 14.89
N VAL A 438 10.08 -18.98 14.52
CA VAL A 438 10.74 -17.67 14.71
C VAL A 438 11.01 -17.41 16.18
N ILE A 439 10.00 -17.61 17.04
CA ILE A 439 10.15 -17.41 18.50
C ILE A 439 11.19 -18.38 19.07
N LEU A 440 11.15 -19.65 18.65
CA LEU A 440 12.04 -20.68 19.17
C LEU A 440 13.51 -20.48 18.75
N ASN A 441 13.76 -19.94 17.56
CA ASN A 441 15.11 -19.62 17.08
C ASN A 441 15.68 -18.32 17.67
N ASP A 442 14.81 -17.46 18.19
CA ASP A 442 15.22 -16.25 18.93
C ASP A 442 15.69 -16.56 20.36
N ILE A 443 15.30 -17.72 20.90
CA ILE A 443 15.69 -18.17 22.24
C ILE A 443 17.14 -18.69 22.23
N PRO A 444 17.99 -18.28 23.20
CA PRO A 444 19.36 -18.79 23.34
C PRO A 444 19.43 -20.32 23.39
N LYS A 445 20.39 -20.91 22.67
CA LYS A 445 20.49 -22.37 22.52
C LYS A 445 20.85 -23.11 23.81
N ASP A 446 21.51 -22.41 24.74
CA ASP A 446 21.98 -22.87 26.04
C ASP A 446 20.96 -22.65 27.17
N VAL A 447 19.74 -22.20 26.86
CA VAL A 447 18.71 -22.00 27.88
C VAL A 447 18.32 -23.33 28.54
N GLU A 448 18.33 -23.36 29.87
CA GLU A 448 17.92 -24.54 30.65
C GLU A 448 16.49 -24.44 31.20
N GLU A 449 15.99 -23.21 31.40
CA GLU A 449 14.66 -22.94 31.93
C GLU A 449 14.00 -21.73 31.25
N VAL A 450 12.70 -21.83 30.97
CA VAL A 450 11.88 -20.75 30.44
C VAL A 450 10.59 -20.58 31.24
N PHE A 451 10.10 -19.35 31.33
CA PHE A 451 8.78 -19.04 31.85
C PHE A 451 7.83 -18.67 30.71
N LEU A 452 6.71 -19.39 30.61
CA LEU A 452 5.78 -19.26 29.49
C LEU A 452 4.39 -18.82 29.97
N THR A 453 3.98 -17.62 29.57
CA THR A 453 2.59 -17.18 29.69
C THR A 453 1.79 -17.60 28.45
N GLY A 454 0.49 -17.81 28.62
CA GLY A 454 -0.32 -18.32 27.51
C GLY A 454 0.04 -19.74 27.09
N ALA A 455 0.64 -20.52 28.00
CA ALA A 455 1.16 -21.87 27.75
C ALA A 455 0.13 -22.89 27.23
N THR A 456 -1.15 -22.63 27.44
CA THR A 456 -2.26 -23.50 26.97
C THR A 456 -2.92 -23.02 25.67
N SER A 457 -2.40 -21.95 25.06
CA SER A 457 -2.79 -21.54 23.71
C SER A 457 -2.15 -22.46 22.66
N LYS A 458 -2.62 -22.39 21.42
CA LYS A 458 -2.04 -23.14 20.28
C LYS A 458 -0.52 -22.95 20.15
N LEU A 459 -0.06 -21.70 20.13
CA LEU A 459 1.37 -21.36 20.04
C LEU A 459 2.12 -21.75 21.33
N GLY A 460 1.57 -21.41 22.50
CA GLY A 460 2.17 -21.73 23.79
C GLY A 460 2.36 -23.24 23.99
N ARG A 461 1.36 -24.05 23.65
CA ARG A 461 1.44 -25.52 23.68
C ARG A 461 2.61 -26.00 22.82
N ALA A 462 2.69 -25.53 21.57
CA ALA A 462 3.72 -25.99 20.64
C ALA A 462 5.13 -25.62 21.09
N ILE A 463 5.32 -24.38 21.57
CA ILE A 463 6.59 -23.90 22.14
C ILE A 463 6.97 -24.74 23.37
N ALA A 464 6.02 -24.99 24.28
CA ALA A 464 6.28 -25.79 25.49
C ALA A 464 6.71 -27.23 25.13
N LEU A 465 6.00 -27.88 24.21
CA LEU A 465 6.33 -29.24 23.77
C LEU A 465 7.68 -29.29 23.04
N TYR A 466 7.98 -28.31 22.20
CA TYR A 466 9.26 -28.24 21.48
C TYR A 466 10.44 -28.09 22.46
N LEU A 467 10.35 -27.14 23.39
CA LEU A 467 11.40 -26.90 24.39
C LEU A 467 11.55 -28.09 25.35
N CYS A 468 10.45 -28.73 25.74
CA CYS A 468 10.44 -29.95 26.53
C CYS A 468 11.20 -31.10 25.85
N ARG A 469 11.01 -31.30 24.53
CA ARG A 469 11.77 -32.30 23.75
C ARG A 469 13.27 -31.98 23.68
N ARG A 470 13.64 -30.70 23.80
CA ARG A 470 15.03 -30.23 23.93
C ARG A 470 15.56 -30.26 25.37
N ARG A 471 14.83 -30.87 26.31
CA ARG A 471 15.20 -30.97 27.73
C ARG A 471 15.34 -29.61 28.43
N VAL A 472 14.61 -28.61 27.96
CA VAL A 472 14.48 -27.30 28.60
C VAL A 472 13.30 -27.34 29.56
N ARG A 473 13.49 -26.92 30.80
CA ARG A 473 12.43 -26.84 31.81
C ARG A 473 11.47 -25.69 31.49
N VAL A 474 10.19 -25.98 31.30
CA VAL A 474 9.17 -24.99 30.93
C VAL A 474 8.22 -24.77 32.11
N LEU A 475 8.31 -23.59 32.72
CA LEU A 475 7.37 -23.13 33.75
C LEU A 475 6.10 -22.60 33.05
N MET A 476 5.07 -23.45 32.95
CA MET A 476 3.82 -23.16 32.26
C MET A 476 2.83 -22.43 33.17
N LEU A 477 2.62 -21.14 32.93
CA LEU A 477 1.64 -20.35 33.70
C LEU A 477 0.20 -20.68 33.27
N THR A 478 -0.51 -21.44 34.11
CA THR A 478 -1.93 -21.77 33.91
C THR A 478 -2.62 -22.14 35.22
N LEU A 479 -3.84 -21.61 35.40
CA LEU A 479 -4.72 -21.99 36.52
C LEU A 479 -5.45 -23.32 36.26
N SER A 480 -5.54 -23.76 35.00
CA SER A 480 -6.21 -25.01 34.64
C SER A 480 -5.22 -26.17 34.66
N THR A 481 -5.30 -26.97 35.72
CA THR A 481 -4.54 -28.22 35.87
C THR A 481 -4.91 -29.23 34.78
N GLU A 482 -6.18 -29.31 34.41
CA GLU A 482 -6.65 -30.20 33.33
C GLU A 482 -5.96 -29.88 31.99
N ARG A 483 -5.93 -28.60 31.60
CA ARG A 483 -5.26 -28.17 30.35
C ARG A 483 -3.76 -28.44 30.40
N PHE A 484 -3.13 -28.22 31.56
CA PHE A 484 -1.71 -28.55 31.76
C PHE A 484 -1.46 -30.05 31.58
N GLN A 485 -2.19 -30.90 32.31
CA GLN A 485 -2.06 -32.35 32.25
C GLN A 485 -2.34 -32.92 30.85
N LYS A 486 -3.24 -32.29 30.09
CA LYS A 486 -3.47 -32.64 28.69
C LYS A 486 -2.20 -32.43 27.87
N ILE A 487 -1.59 -31.25 27.96
CA ILE A 487 -0.35 -30.93 27.23
C ILE A 487 0.82 -31.80 27.72
N GLN A 488 0.95 -32.02 29.03
CA GLN A 488 2.01 -32.84 29.60
C GLN A 488 1.98 -34.27 29.06
N ARG A 489 0.79 -34.85 28.89
CA ARG A 489 0.61 -36.19 28.31
C ARG A 489 0.98 -36.28 26.83
N GLU A 490 1.03 -35.16 26.12
CA GLU A 490 1.45 -35.11 24.71
C GLU A 490 2.97 -35.10 24.55
N ALA A 491 3.72 -34.77 25.61
CA ALA A 491 5.18 -34.85 25.60
C ALA A 491 5.65 -36.31 25.71
N PRO A 492 6.82 -36.64 25.11
CA PRO A 492 7.47 -37.94 25.30
C PRO A 492 7.62 -38.26 26.78
N VAL A 493 7.41 -39.54 27.16
CA VAL A 493 7.33 -39.99 28.56
C VAL A 493 8.58 -39.58 29.35
N ASP A 494 9.75 -39.70 28.74
CA ASP A 494 11.05 -39.32 29.32
C ASP A 494 11.22 -37.79 29.46
N CYS A 495 10.44 -36.99 28.74
CA CYS A 495 10.51 -35.52 28.75
C CYS A 495 9.43 -34.85 29.61
N GLN A 496 8.37 -35.56 30.03
CA GLN A 496 7.21 -34.96 30.72
C GLN A 496 7.55 -34.16 31.99
N HIS A 497 8.63 -34.54 32.68
CA HIS A 497 9.09 -33.88 33.90
C HIS A 497 9.68 -32.48 33.66
N TYR A 498 10.04 -32.14 32.41
CA TYR A 498 10.46 -30.79 32.04
C TYR A 498 9.30 -29.80 31.95
N LEU A 499 8.05 -30.27 31.85
CA LEU A 499 6.87 -29.41 31.89
C LEU A 499 6.40 -29.25 33.34
N VAL A 500 6.40 -28.00 33.83
CA VAL A 500 6.05 -27.68 35.22
C VAL A 500 4.89 -26.71 35.26
N GLN A 501 3.79 -27.08 35.90
CA GLN A 501 2.68 -26.16 36.12
C GLN A 501 3.05 -25.12 37.17
N VAL A 502 2.85 -23.85 36.84
CA VAL A 502 2.91 -22.75 37.80
C VAL A 502 1.62 -21.92 37.71
N THR A 503 1.18 -21.40 38.85
CA THR A 503 -0.10 -20.66 38.93
C THR A 503 0.08 -19.17 39.20
N LYS A 504 1.32 -18.74 39.45
CA LYS A 504 1.68 -17.37 39.84
C LYS A 504 3.00 -16.94 39.21
N TYR A 505 3.14 -15.64 38.91
CA TYR A 505 4.34 -15.06 38.29
C TYR A 505 5.60 -15.12 39.18
N GLN A 506 5.42 -15.18 40.50
CA GLN A 506 6.51 -15.35 41.48
C GLN A 506 7.39 -16.56 41.17
N ALA A 507 6.83 -17.61 40.56
CA ALA A 507 7.58 -18.80 40.19
C ALA A 507 8.70 -18.51 39.18
N ALA A 508 8.63 -17.38 38.46
CA ALA A 508 9.58 -16.98 37.43
C ALA A 508 10.69 -16.05 37.94
N GLN A 509 10.77 -15.78 39.24
CA GLN A 509 11.71 -14.79 39.82
C GLN A 509 13.19 -15.08 39.53
N ASN A 510 13.53 -16.34 39.24
CA ASN A 510 14.90 -16.78 38.91
C ASN A 510 15.09 -17.12 37.42
N CYS A 511 14.04 -16.97 36.60
CA CYS A 511 14.07 -17.33 35.19
C CYS A 511 14.27 -16.08 34.33
N LYS A 512 15.38 -15.99 33.59
CA LYS A 512 15.72 -14.84 32.73
C LYS A 512 15.08 -14.90 31.34
N THR A 513 14.59 -16.05 30.93
CA THR A 513 13.98 -16.23 29.60
C THR A 513 12.47 -16.27 29.73
N TRP A 514 11.80 -15.20 29.29
CA TRP A 514 10.35 -15.05 29.37
C TRP A 514 9.74 -15.13 27.99
N ILE A 515 8.78 -16.03 27.81
CA ILE A 515 7.98 -16.16 26.60
C ILE A 515 6.55 -15.70 26.92
N VAL A 516 6.14 -14.59 26.33
CA VAL A 516 4.91 -13.88 26.64
C VAL A 516 3.85 -14.16 25.58
N GLY A 517 2.94 -15.06 25.91
CA GLY A 517 1.79 -15.44 25.08
C GLY A 517 0.45 -14.81 25.51
N LYS A 518 0.44 -14.05 26.60
CA LYS A 518 -0.72 -13.30 27.11
C LYS A 518 -0.27 -11.91 27.54
N TRP A 519 -1.16 -10.94 27.45
CA TRP A 519 -0.86 -9.58 27.86
C TRP A 519 -0.60 -9.55 29.38
N ILE A 520 0.50 -8.91 29.78
CA ILE A 520 0.92 -8.79 31.18
C ILE A 520 1.12 -7.32 31.57
N THR A 521 0.71 -7.00 32.79
CA THR A 521 0.81 -5.69 33.43
C THR A 521 2.25 -5.37 33.88
N PRO A 522 2.60 -4.10 34.11
CA PRO A 522 3.86 -3.71 34.73
C PRO A 522 4.17 -4.43 36.05
N ARG A 523 3.14 -4.71 36.87
CA ARG A 523 3.28 -5.46 38.14
C ARG A 523 3.60 -6.93 37.91
N GLU A 524 3.13 -7.53 36.83
CA GLU A 524 3.48 -8.90 36.48
C GLU A 524 4.90 -8.98 35.91
N GLN A 525 5.30 -7.98 35.11
CA GLN A 525 6.68 -7.82 34.63
C GLN A 525 7.70 -7.58 35.76
N SER A 526 7.28 -7.07 36.94
CA SER A 526 8.20 -6.85 38.06
C SER A 526 8.76 -8.14 38.67
N TRP A 527 8.16 -9.30 38.38
CA TRP A 527 8.67 -10.60 38.81
C TRP A 527 9.81 -11.10 37.92
N ALA A 528 10.05 -10.51 36.76
CA ALA A 528 11.18 -10.87 35.91
C ALA A 528 12.50 -10.40 36.56
N PRO A 529 13.53 -11.26 36.63
CA PRO A 529 14.85 -10.87 37.11
C PRO A 529 15.49 -9.81 36.21
N SER A 530 16.42 -9.04 36.75
CA SER A 530 17.17 -8.05 35.97
C SER A 530 17.95 -8.72 34.83
N GLY A 531 17.97 -8.08 33.67
CA GLY A 531 18.55 -8.62 32.43
C GLY A 531 17.65 -9.61 31.68
N THR A 532 16.37 -9.74 32.07
CA THR A 532 15.41 -10.58 31.33
C THR A 532 15.18 -10.07 29.92
N HIS A 533 15.10 -11.01 28.97
CA HIS A 533 14.57 -10.74 27.64
C HIS A 533 13.15 -11.32 27.52
N PHE A 534 12.19 -10.48 27.13
CA PHE A 534 10.81 -10.87 26.90
C PHE A 534 10.60 -11.20 25.41
N HIS A 535 10.64 -12.49 25.07
CA HIS A 535 10.17 -12.97 23.76
C HIS A 535 8.64 -12.91 23.74
N GLN A 536 8.01 -12.37 22.71
CA GLN A 536 6.56 -12.17 22.71
C GLN A 536 5.87 -12.62 21.42
N PHE A 537 4.73 -13.28 21.59
CA PHE A 537 3.80 -13.58 20.50
C PHE A 537 2.36 -13.11 20.80
N VAL A 538 2.18 -12.43 21.92
CA VAL A 538 0.95 -11.71 22.23
C VAL A 538 0.80 -10.52 21.27
N VAL A 539 -0.41 -10.33 20.76
CA VAL A 539 -0.76 -9.18 19.91
C VAL A 539 -1.94 -8.44 20.56
N PRO A 540 -1.83 -7.12 20.83
CA PRO A 540 -0.65 -6.27 20.62
C PRO A 540 0.52 -6.62 21.57
N PRO A 541 1.75 -6.17 21.25
CA PRO A 541 2.92 -6.23 22.13
C PRO A 541 2.65 -5.73 23.55
N ILE A 542 3.40 -6.25 24.54
CA ILE A 542 3.33 -5.70 25.90
C ILE A 542 4.06 -4.35 25.98
N LEU A 543 3.64 -3.52 26.93
CA LEU A 543 4.31 -2.24 27.18
C LEU A 543 5.69 -2.50 27.80
N ALA A 544 6.73 -1.93 27.20
CA ALA A 544 8.10 -1.99 27.70
C ALA A 544 8.28 -1.09 28.93
N PHE A 545 8.05 -1.65 30.13
CA PHE A 545 8.05 -0.89 31.39
C PHE A 545 9.38 -0.96 32.15
N ARG A 546 9.99 -2.15 32.21
CA ARG A 546 11.28 -2.38 32.88
C ARG A 546 12.45 -1.89 32.03
N ARG A 547 13.27 -0.98 32.57
CA ARG A 547 14.47 -0.42 31.90
C ARG A 547 15.68 -1.36 31.94
N ASP A 548 15.69 -2.28 32.88
CA ASP A 548 16.72 -3.29 33.10
C ASP A 548 16.41 -4.61 32.39
N CYS A 549 15.43 -4.61 31.48
CA CYS A 549 15.02 -5.75 30.67
C CYS A 549 14.92 -5.33 29.21
N THR A 550 14.91 -6.30 28.30
CA THR A 550 14.72 -6.08 26.85
C THR A 550 13.45 -6.79 26.36
N TYR A 551 12.88 -6.32 25.26
CA TYR A 551 11.61 -6.81 24.72
C TYR A 551 11.83 -7.15 23.25
N GLY A 552 11.55 -8.39 22.87
CA GLY A 552 11.62 -8.83 21.49
C GLY A 552 10.46 -8.28 20.67
N ASP A 553 10.66 -8.17 19.37
CA ASP A 553 9.59 -7.78 18.45
C ASP A 553 8.57 -8.91 18.24
N LEU A 554 7.45 -8.60 17.60
CA LEU A 554 6.53 -9.64 17.15
C LEU A 554 7.22 -10.53 16.12
N ALA A 555 6.91 -11.84 16.16
CA ALA A 555 7.41 -12.80 15.19
C ALA A 555 7.10 -12.36 13.74
N ALA A 556 8.16 -11.98 13.03
CA ALA A 556 8.11 -11.41 11.69
C ALA A 556 9.31 -11.88 10.87
N MET A 557 9.15 -11.84 9.55
CA MET A 557 10.16 -12.27 8.59
C MET A 557 10.32 -11.20 7.52
N ARG A 558 11.57 -10.88 7.19
CA ARG A 558 11.92 -10.14 5.99
C ARG A 558 11.73 -11.04 4.78
N LEU A 559 10.99 -10.55 3.79
CA LEU A 559 10.85 -11.19 2.49
C LEU A 559 12.20 -11.16 1.75
N PRO A 560 12.41 -12.07 0.78
CA PRO A 560 13.62 -12.09 -0.02
C PRO A 560 13.85 -10.78 -0.79
N ASP A 561 15.12 -10.44 -1.05
CA ASP A 561 15.52 -9.20 -1.73
C ASP A 561 15.02 -9.14 -3.20
N ASP A 562 14.67 -10.29 -3.79
CA ASP A 562 14.11 -10.43 -5.14
C ASP A 562 12.57 -10.31 -5.20
N VAL A 563 11.95 -9.73 -4.17
CA VAL A 563 10.52 -9.40 -4.19
C VAL A 563 10.23 -8.19 -5.08
N GLU A 564 9.21 -8.28 -5.93
CA GLU A 564 8.87 -7.24 -6.90
C GLU A 564 7.47 -6.67 -6.66
N GLY A 565 7.35 -5.35 -6.83
CA GLY A 565 6.05 -4.66 -6.76
C GLY A 565 5.43 -4.60 -5.36
N LEU A 566 6.24 -4.72 -4.32
CA LEU A 566 5.83 -4.52 -2.93
C LEU A 566 6.00 -3.05 -2.54
N GLY A 567 4.88 -2.31 -2.49
CA GLY A 567 4.86 -0.87 -2.17
C GLY A 567 4.12 -0.50 -0.88
N SER A 568 3.71 -1.49 -0.08
CA SER A 568 2.95 -1.27 1.15
C SER A 568 3.51 -2.07 2.33
N CYS A 569 3.60 -1.43 3.49
CA CYS A 569 3.94 -2.08 4.75
C CYS A 569 2.77 -2.93 5.27
N GLU A 570 3.07 -4.07 5.88
CA GLU A 570 2.07 -4.87 6.57
C GLU A 570 1.84 -4.31 7.98
N TYR A 571 0.82 -3.46 8.14
CA TYR A 571 0.49 -2.81 9.41
C TYR A 571 1.71 -2.06 9.99
N THR A 572 2.20 -2.44 11.17
CA THR A 572 3.34 -1.82 11.84
C THR A 572 4.70 -2.38 11.40
N MET A 573 4.73 -3.34 10.48
CA MET A 573 5.98 -3.95 10.02
C MET A 573 6.77 -2.98 9.13
N GLU A 574 8.10 -3.08 9.22
CA GLU A 574 9.02 -2.38 8.32
C GLU A 574 8.81 -2.73 6.84
N ARG A 575 9.39 -1.92 5.96
CA ARG A 575 9.39 -2.20 4.52
C ARG A 575 10.07 -3.54 4.24
N GLY A 576 9.42 -4.36 3.43
CA GLY A 576 9.88 -5.71 3.09
C GLY A 576 9.70 -6.74 4.21
N VAL A 577 9.08 -6.39 5.34
CA VAL A 577 8.81 -7.29 6.45
C VAL A 577 7.32 -7.63 6.51
N VAL A 578 7.03 -8.91 6.75
CA VAL A 578 5.66 -9.43 6.97
C VAL A 578 5.61 -10.21 8.27
N HIS A 579 4.43 -10.36 8.87
CA HIS A 579 4.27 -11.22 10.05
C HIS A 579 4.68 -12.66 9.71
N ALA A 580 5.24 -13.39 10.68
CA ALA A 580 5.70 -14.76 10.46
C ALA A 580 4.60 -15.69 9.94
N CYS A 581 3.33 -15.43 10.27
CA CYS A 581 2.21 -16.21 9.74
C CYS A 581 1.87 -15.94 8.26
N HIS A 582 2.16 -14.73 7.74
CA HIS A 582 2.13 -14.47 6.31
C HIS A 582 3.26 -15.25 5.64
N ALA A 583 4.49 -15.08 6.13
CA ALA A 583 5.67 -15.79 5.63
C ALA A 583 5.50 -17.32 5.64
N GLY A 584 4.85 -17.88 6.66
CA GLY A 584 4.55 -19.31 6.72
C GLY A 584 3.67 -19.79 5.58
N GLY A 585 2.68 -18.98 5.19
CA GLY A 585 1.85 -19.24 4.01
C GLY A 585 2.63 -19.16 2.69
N VAL A 586 3.58 -18.21 2.59
CA VAL A 586 4.50 -18.11 1.45
C VAL A 586 5.38 -19.35 1.34
N VAL A 587 6.02 -19.76 2.44
CA VAL A 587 6.87 -20.97 2.48
C VAL A 587 6.06 -22.20 2.08
N HIS A 588 4.84 -22.35 2.60
CA HIS A 588 3.94 -23.45 2.24
C HIS A 588 3.67 -23.50 0.73
N GLN A 589 3.49 -22.34 0.08
CA GLN A 589 3.29 -22.26 -1.36
C GLN A 589 4.57 -22.57 -2.14
N LEU A 590 5.72 -22.06 -1.72
CA LEU A 590 7.00 -22.24 -2.41
C LEU A 590 7.49 -23.68 -2.34
N GLU A 591 7.27 -24.36 -1.22
CA GLU A 591 7.59 -25.78 -1.04
C GLU A 591 6.54 -26.71 -1.68
N GLY A 592 5.39 -26.19 -2.11
CA GLY A 592 4.34 -26.98 -2.75
C GLY A 592 3.72 -28.02 -1.81
N TRP A 593 3.71 -27.77 -0.50
CA TRP A 593 3.14 -28.70 0.46
C TRP A 593 1.64 -28.92 0.22
N THR A 594 1.20 -30.17 0.38
CA THR A 594 -0.14 -30.62 -0.01
C THR A 594 -1.12 -30.75 1.16
N HIS A 595 -0.64 -30.58 2.39
CA HIS A 595 -1.45 -30.68 3.60
C HIS A 595 -2.09 -29.34 3.96
N HIS A 596 -3.20 -29.38 4.70
CA HIS A 596 -3.70 -28.18 5.37
C HIS A 596 -2.87 -27.91 6.63
N GLU A 597 -2.60 -26.65 6.93
CA GLU A 597 -1.99 -26.24 8.21
C GLU A 597 -3.06 -25.51 9.04
N VAL A 598 -3.94 -26.27 9.68
CA VAL A 598 -5.07 -25.78 10.49
C VAL A 598 -5.11 -26.50 11.83
N GLY A 599 -5.87 -25.97 12.80
CA GLY A 599 -5.98 -26.63 14.11
C GLY A 599 -4.68 -26.53 14.91
N ALA A 600 -4.29 -27.58 15.62
CA ALA A 600 -3.09 -27.57 16.47
C ALA A 600 -1.81 -27.53 15.62
N ILE A 601 -0.76 -26.87 16.13
CA ILE A 601 0.56 -26.86 15.48
C ILE A 601 1.21 -28.25 15.66
N ASP A 602 1.68 -28.79 14.54
CA ASP A 602 2.53 -29.98 14.48
C ASP A 602 3.96 -29.60 14.87
N VAL A 603 4.40 -30.10 16.02
CA VAL A 603 5.71 -29.76 16.61
C VAL A 603 6.86 -30.32 15.77
N ASP A 604 6.64 -31.45 15.08
CA ASP A 604 7.67 -32.12 14.26
C ASP A 604 7.99 -31.35 12.97
N ARG A 605 7.12 -30.41 12.57
CA ARG A 605 7.31 -29.55 11.39
C ARG A 605 8.00 -28.24 11.68
N ILE A 606 8.23 -27.87 12.94
CA ILE A 606 8.78 -26.56 13.30
C ILE A 606 10.13 -26.32 12.64
N ASP A 607 11.07 -27.26 12.81
CA ASP A 607 12.42 -27.15 12.23
C ASP A 607 12.36 -27.22 10.70
N LEU A 608 11.53 -28.11 10.14
CA LEU A 608 11.35 -28.25 8.70
C LEU A 608 10.87 -26.94 8.06
N VAL A 609 9.90 -26.26 8.69
CA VAL A 609 9.36 -24.98 8.21
C VAL A 609 10.37 -23.86 8.36
N TRP A 610 11.18 -23.87 9.42
CA TRP A 610 12.28 -22.92 9.62
C TRP A 610 13.33 -23.04 8.51
N GLU A 611 13.84 -24.25 8.28
CA GLU A 611 14.86 -24.51 7.27
C GLU A 611 14.35 -24.18 5.86
N ALA A 612 13.07 -24.47 5.57
CA ALA A 612 12.44 -24.07 4.31
C ALA A 612 12.35 -22.53 4.17
N ALA A 613 12.04 -21.80 5.24
CA ALA A 613 12.03 -20.34 5.22
C ALA A 613 13.42 -19.77 4.90
N MET A 614 14.46 -20.28 5.56
CA MET A 614 15.86 -19.88 5.32
C MET A 614 16.30 -20.21 3.89
N LYS A 615 16.00 -21.43 3.41
CA LYS A 615 16.26 -21.88 2.04
C LYS A 615 15.66 -20.95 0.99
N HIS A 616 14.46 -20.43 1.24
CA HIS A 616 13.80 -19.50 0.32
C HIS A 616 14.29 -18.04 0.45
N GLY A 617 15.21 -17.75 1.37
CA GLY A 617 15.81 -16.43 1.56
C GLY A 617 14.99 -15.51 2.47
N LEU A 618 13.98 -16.03 3.17
CA LEU A 618 13.31 -15.28 4.22
C LEU A 618 14.25 -15.21 5.44
N ARG A 619 14.27 -14.07 6.14
CA ARG A 619 15.16 -13.86 7.30
C ARG A 619 14.36 -13.36 8.51
N PRO A 620 14.65 -13.80 9.75
CA PRO A 620 14.00 -13.26 10.94
C PRO A 620 14.42 -11.80 11.16
N VAL A 621 13.51 -10.96 11.66
CA VAL A 621 13.81 -9.53 11.89
C VAL A 621 14.82 -9.33 13.01
N SER A 622 14.87 -10.22 14.01
CA SER A 622 15.80 -10.15 15.14
C SER A 622 17.26 -10.51 14.80
N SER A 623 17.60 -10.70 13.52
CA SER A 623 18.96 -11.03 13.05
C SER A 623 19.72 -9.85 12.44
N ALA A 624 19.70 -8.70 13.12
CA ALA A 624 20.57 -7.56 12.80
C ALA A 624 21.81 -7.55 13.71
#